data_AF-A0A6M1KVY9-F1
#
_entry.id   AF-A0A6M1KVY9-F1
#
_cell.length_a   1.000
_cell.length_b   1.000
_cell.length_c   1.000
_cell.angle_alpha   90.00
_cell.angle_beta   90.00
_cell.angle_gamma   90.00
#
_symmetry.space_group_name_H-M   'P 1'
#
loop_
_entity.id
_entity.type
_entity.pdbx_description
1 polymer ?
#
loop_
_entity_poly.entity_id
_entity_poly.type
_entity_poly.pdbx_seq_one_letter_code
_entity_poly.pdbx_strand_id
1 'polypeptide(L)'
;MLRRWRRPFHSPRRGQYVLADALAGNAHARARIDRWWAAGGAGRDRVWRGAWFLLSDAYFRFGNHERPEQVAPVLEFLLEPDPTSGYLPRVRLTACLPQTAADPPQGLYEGDPYVRRLVQAALAFPDLELRRRLAELMSVTDQPGLLDALEIEFRSRARLDSTYVGAAPPGHETLCNLWYGGEPTALLRIVCANPHLPRPSADPGDVNLVLLPLVKDRLDLLPAFDQAVLAQRLLRCLDTWLPEEVHDRCRRALRELSARDGVAVVCKQAMLGDTEATAAVRAAGHRPAHPAWLPLFLLLTRQFAAYREADPEGRVLQLACFASEWGSADEDVLDELQVEEKAIIDRVLRVLETDLPDDVAASVRRSLRDLGPSGSSLDDDFCRRAMRRALLTHAATLVPEAVAAVVDAGYLPEDDDESALPVLFLTEQFERYDREDPDGTRLRAIIATQSYLYEHEHFRTVARRNSRPDPWPAPAPWTSDTRSSTRHATTWPSSFGHF
;
A
#
# COMPACT_ATOMS: atom_id res chain seq x y z
N MET A 1 43.79 -40.79 3.64
CA MET A 1 45.10 -40.18 3.28
C MET A 1 45.00 -38.67 3.44
N LEU A 2 45.52 -38.14 4.55
CA LEU A 2 45.45 -36.74 4.96
C LEU A 2 46.59 -35.92 4.34
N ARG A 3 46.27 -34.97 3.44
CA ARG A 3 47.25 -33.97 2.98
C ARG A 3 47.46 -32.92 4.09
N ARG A 4 48.65 -32.97 4.69
CA ARG A 4 49.19 -31.97 5.64
C ARG A 4 49.23 -30.58 5.01
N TRP A 5 48.39 -29.68 5.52
CA TRP A 5 48.52 -28.24 5.29
C TRP A 5 49.70 -27.70 6.12
N ARG A 6 50.88 -27.51 5.53
CA ARG A 6 51.95 -26.71 6.15
C ARG A 6 51.61 -25.23 6.01
N ARG A 7 51.68 -24.46 7.10
CA ARG A 7 51.38 -23.01 7.12
C ARG A 7 52.48 -22.14 7.75
N PRO A 8 52.60 -20.87 7.31
CA PRO A 8 53.37 -19.83 7.98
C PRO A 8 52.65 -19.32 9.25
N PHE A 9 53.42 -18.89 10.24
CA PHE A 9 53.01 -18.78 11.65
C PHE A 9 52.18 -17.54 12.06
N HIS A 10 51.91 -16.58 11.16
CA HIS A 10 51.32 -15.27 11.52
C HIS A 10 50.13 -14.79 10.68
N SER A 11 49.34 -15.69 10.08
CA SER A 11 48.17 -15.29 9.28
C SER A 11 46.89 -15.07 10.14
N PRO A 12 46.05 -14.04 9.85
CA PRO A 12 44.71 -13.87 10.43
C PRO A 12 43.78 -15.08 10.18
N ARG A 13 44.14 -15.97 9.24
CA ARG A 13 43.43 -17.23 8.99
C ARG A 13 43.67 -18.30 10.06
N ARG A 14 44.58 -18.08 11.03
CA ARG A 14 44.90 -19.09 12.08
C ARG A 14 43.70 -19.46 12.95
N GLY A 15 42.77 -18.54 13.20
CA GLY A 15 41.55 -18.83 13.98
C GLY A 15 40.64 -19.85 13.30
N GLN A 16 40.50 -19.73 11.98
CA GLN A 16 39.61 -20.54 11.14
C GLN A 16 39.97 -22.03 11.19
N TYR A 17 41.26 -22.33 11.00
CA TYR A 17 41.72 -23.71 10.94
C TYR A 17 41.79 -24.38 12.31
N VAL A 18 42.12 -23.59 13.35
CA VAL A 18 42.07 -24.12 14.73
C VAL A 18 40.63 -24.42 15.13
N LEU A 19 39.66 -23.60 14.72
CA LEU A 19 38.25 -23.89 14.97
C LEU A 19 37.78 -25.11 14.14
N ALA A 20 38.13 -25.19 12.86
CA ALA A 20 37.80 -26.35 12.02
C ALA A 20 38.36 -27.66 12.60
N ASP A 21 39.63 -27.66 13.04
CA ASP A 21 40.26 -28.81 13.68
C ASP A 21 39.56 -29.16 15.01
N ALA A 22 39.14 -28.14 15.79
CA ALA A 22 38.42 -28.34 17.04
C ALA A 22 37.04 -29.00 16.81
N LEU A 23 36.30 -28.52 15.81
CA LEU A 23 35.00 -29.08 15.41
C LEU A 23 35.11 -30.49 14.81
N ALA A 24 36.25 -30.82 14.19
CA ALA A 24 36.58 -32.18 13.75
C ALA A 24 37.02 -33.13 14.89
N GLY A 25 36.97 -32.69 16.17
CA GLY A 25 37.25 -33.50 17.34
C GLY A 25 38.70 -33.45 17.85
N ASN A 26 39.54 -32.52 17.37
CA ASN A 26 40.91 -32.40 17.86
C ASN A 26 40.94 -31.74 19.26
N ALA A 27 41.26 -32.52 20.29
CA ALA A 27 41.30 -32.08 21.69
C ALA A 27 42.27 -30.90 21.95
N HIS A 28 43.42 -30.85 21.27
CA HIS A 28 44.38 -29.76 21.44
C HIS A 28 43.86 -28.46 20.81
N ALA A 29 43.18 -28.57 19.67
CA ALA A 29 42.53 -27.44 19.04
C ALA A 29 41.35 -26.93 19.89
N ARG A 30 40.52 -27.83 20.46
CA ARG A 30 39.43 -27.48 21.38
C ARG A 30 39.94 -26.73 22.61
N ALA A 31 40.93 -27.27 23.32
CA ALA A 31 41.55 -26.60 24.46
C ALA A 31 42.20 -25.24 24.10
N ARG A 32 42.56 -25.04 22.83
CA ARG A 32 43.07 -23.76 22.34
C ARG A 32 41.95 -22.76 22.07
N ILE A 33 40.83 -23.20 21.48
CA ILE A 33 39.63 -22.38 21.31
C ILE A 33 39.09 -21.95 22.68
N ASP A 34 38.97 -22.87 23.65
CA ASP A 34 38.48 -22.56 25.00
C ASP A 34 39.36 -21.52 25.70
N ARG A 35 40.69 -21.64 25.55
CA ARG A 35 41.63 -20.62 26.08
C ARG A 35 41.49 -19.27 25.40
N TRP A 36 41.33 -19.24 24.07
CA TRP A 36 41.10 -17.99 23.34
C TRP A 36 39.76 -17.36 23.71
N TRP A 37 38.75 -18.19 23.96
CA TRP A 37 37.43 -17.76 24.37
C TRP A 37 37.43 -17.16 25.79
N ALA A 38 38.08 -17.85 26.73
CA ALA A 38 38.21 -17.41 28.13
C ALA A 38 39.06 -16.15 28.29
N ALA A 39 40.06 -15.93 27.41
CA ALA A 39 40.89 -14.73 27.45
C ALA A 39 40.13 -13.43 27.08
N GLY A 40 38.96 -13.54 26.44
CA GLY A 40 38.20 -12.38 25.98
C GLY A 40 38.91 -11.56 24.88
N GLY A 41 38.34 -10.39 24.56
CA GLY A 41 38.90 -9.42 23.60
C GLY A 41 39.34 -10.05 22.27
N ALA A 42 40.57 -9.76 21.86
CA ALA A 42 41.14 -10.24 20.59
C ALA A 42 41.20 -11.78 20.44
N GLY A 43 41.15 -12.55 21.54
CA GLY A 43 41.05 -14.00 21.50
C GLY A 43 39.68 -14.47 21.03
N ARG A 44 38.62 -13.90 21.62
CA ARG A 44 37.22 -14.15 21.25
C ARG A 44 36.92 -13.71 19.83
N ASP A 45 37.41 -12.53 19.42
CA ASP A 45 37.24 -12.02 18.05
C ASP A 45 37.83 -12.97 16.98
N ARG A 46 38.96 -13.64 17.30
CA ARG A 46 39.56 -14.62 16.39
C ARG A 46 38.71 -15.86 16.23
N VAL A 47 38.09 -16.32 17.32
CA VAL A 47 37.19 -17.48 17.28
C VAL A 47 35.92 -17.11 16.52
N TRP A 48 35.36 -15.93 16.77
CA TRP A 48 34.20 -15.40 16.06
C TRP A 48 34.42 -15.29 14.55
N ARG A 49 35.50 -14.63 14.12
CA ARG A 49 35.88 -14.57 12.69
C ARG A 49 36.16 -15.96 12.11
N GLY A 50 36.64 -16.89 12.94
CA GLY A 50 36.79 -18.30 12.59
C GLY A 50 35.44 -18.95 12.28
N ALA A 51 34.46 -18.82 13.16
CA ALA A 51 33.12 -19.38 13.01
C ALA A 51 32.44 -18.83 11.75
N TRP A 52 32.49 -17.52 11.53
CA TRP A 52 31.88 -16.91 10.34
C TRP A 52 32.52 -17.31 9.04
N PHE A 53 33.85 -17.47 9.04
CA PHE A 53 34.53 -17.97 7.86
C PHE A 53 34.06 -19.39 7.52
N LEU A 54 33.93 -20.27 8.52
CA LEU A 54 33.46 -21.64 8.30
C LEU A 54 32.00 -21.68 7.81
N LEU A 55 31.12 -20.85 8.39
CA LEU A 55 29.75 -20.71 7.90
C LEU A 55 29.73 -20.20 6.44
N SER A 56 30.55 -19.20 6.12
CA SER A 56 30.63 -18.67 4.76
C SER A 56 31.18 -19.68 3.75
N ASP A 57 32.21 -20.44 4.12
CA ASP A 57 32.86 -21.48 3.31
C ASP A 57 31.94 -22.69 3.08
N ALA A 58 31.08 -23.00 4.05
CA ALA A 58 30.03 -24.01 3.94
C ALA A 58 28.85 -23.57 3.05
N TYR A 59 28.96 -22.44 2.34
CA TYR A 59 27.89 -21.82 1.57
C TYR A 59 26.62 -21.67 2.41
N PHE A 60 26.74 -21.17 3.64
CA PHE A 60 25.60 -20.81 4.49
C PHE A 60 24.83 -19.65 3.83
N ARG A 61 24.06 -19.99 2.80
CA ARG A 61 23.18 -19.21 1.92
C ARG A 61 22.08 -20.19 1.55
N PHE A 62 20.87 -19.97 2.05
CA PHE A 62 19.75 -20.88 1.84
C PHE A 62 19.51 -21.12 0.34
N GLY A 63 19.60 -22.39 -0.09
CA GLY A 63 19.52 -22.86 -1.48
C GLY A 63 20.11 -24.27 -1.67
N ASN A 64 20.14 -24.78 -2.91
CA ASN A 64 20.53 -26.18 -3.24
C ASN A 64 22.02 -26.54 -3.01
N HIS A 65 22.82 -25.65 -2.43
CA HIS A 65 24.28 -25.81 -2.30
C HIS A 65 24.79 -25.72 -0.85
N GLU A 66 23.89 -25.58 0.12
CA GLU A 66 24.26 -25.60 1.54
C GLU A 66 24.84 -26.98 1.91
N ARG A 67 25.82 -26.98 2.81
CA ARG A 67 26.40 -28.19 3.42
C ARG A 67 26.03 -28.26 4.90
N PRO A 68 24.81 -28.72 5.27
CA PRO A 68 24.32 -28.72 6.64
C PRO A 68 25.29 -29.40 7.61
N GLU A 69 26.00 -30.45 7.16
CA GLU A 69 27.00 -31.19 7.93
C GLU A 69 28.24 -30.36 8.32
N GLN A 70 28.52 -29.28 7.58
CA GLN A 70 29.61 -28.33 7.87
C GLN A 70 29.12 -27.13 8.69
N VAL A 71 27.83 -26.79 8.57
CA VAL A 71 27.18 -25.68 9.28
C VAL A 71 26.80 -26.08 10.71
N ALA A 72 26.23 -27.27 10.90
CA ALA A 72 25.68 -27.72 12.18
C ALA A 72 26.71 -27.67 13.34
N PRO A 73 27.95 -28.19 13.21
CA PRO A 73 28.93 -28.12 14.30
C PRO A 73 29.31 -26.69 14.69
N VAL A 74 29.29 -25.75 13.73
CA VAL A 74 29.57 -24.34 14.00
C VAL A 74 28.42 -23.69 14.76
N LEU A 75 27.17 -23.97 14.38
CA LEU A 75 25.98 -23.47 15.07
C LEU A 75 25.88 -24.04 16.50
N GLU A 76 26.15 -25.34 16.69
CA GLU A 76 26.21 -25.95 18.02
C GLU A 76 27.22 -25.24 18.92
N PHE A 77 28.43 -25.00 18.40
CA PHE A 77 29.48 -24.27 19.10
C PHE A 77 29.04 -22.85 19.51
N LEU A 78 28.34 -22.14 18.62
CA LEU A 78 27.83 -20.78 18.88
C LEU A 78 26.66 -20.74 19.87
N LEU A 79 25.89 -21.83 19.98
CA LEU A 79 24.78 -21.98 20.92
C LEU A 79 25.20 -22.54 22.29
N GLU A 80 26.49 -22.80 22.52
CA GLU A 80 26.99 -23.18 23.84
C GLU A 80 26.87 -22.02 24.84
N PRO A 81 26.63 -22.30 26.14
CA PRO A 81 26.54 -21.26 27.18
C PRO A 81 27.80 -20.39 27.26
N ASP A 82 27.61 -19.09 27.41
CA ASP A 82 28.66 -18.12 27.69
C ASP A 82 28.24 -17.18 28.82
N PRO A 83 28.73 -17.38 30.06
CA PRO A 83 28.33 -16.55 31.20
C PRO A 83 28.79 -15.10 31.08
N THR A 84 29.71 -14.78 30.17
CA THR A 84 30.22 -13.43 29.94
C THR A 84 29.37 -12.63 28.95
N SER A 85 28.37 -13.25 28.31
CA SER A 85 27.42 -12.51 27.48
C SER A 85 26.62 -11.54 28.34
N GLY A 86 26.60 -10.27 27.94
CA GLY A 86 25.72 -9.26 28.54
C GLY A 86 24.24 -9.42 28.13
N TYR A 87 23.98 -10.29 27.15
CA TYR A 87 22.68 -10.48 26.52
C TYR A 87 22.10 -11.85 26.86
N LEU A 88 20.78 -11.94 26.88
CA LEU A 88 20.03 -13.17 27.02
C LEU A 88 19.64 -13.73 25.64
N PRO A 89 19.55 -15.07 25.46
CA PRO A 89 20.20 -16.09 26.27
C PRO A 89 21.73 -15.93 26.28
N ARG A 90 22.35 -16.31 27.40
CA ARG A 90 23.81 -16.23 27.60
C ARG A 90 24.52 -17.33 26.84
N VAL A 91 24.70 -17.14 25.54
CA VAL A 91 25.40 -18.06 24.65
C VAL A 91 26.55 -17.36 23.93
N ARG A 92 27.45 -18.15 23.35
CA ARG A 92 28.61 -17.64 22.61
C ARG A 92 28.23 -16.71 21.45
N LEU A 93 27.11 -17.00 20.78
CA LEU A 93 26.58 -16.18 19.69
C LEU A 93 26.31 -14.74 20.15
N THR A 94 25.55 -14.56 21.22
CA THR A 94 25.16 -13.23 21.72
C THR A 94 26.34 -12.47 22.33
N ALA A 95 27.35 -13.19 22.84
CA ALA A 95 28.59 -12.60 23.36
C ALA A 95 29.53 -12.03 22.28
N CYS A 96 29.34 -12.42 21.01
CA CYS A 96 30.22 -12.07 19.90
C CYS A 96 29.62 -11.11 18.88
N LEU A 97 28.31 -10.93 18.89
CA LEU A 97 27.65 -9.97 18.02
C LEU A 97 27.98 -8.54 18.48
N PRO A 98 28.21 -7.61 17.54
CA PRO A 98 28.51 -6.22 17.87
C PRO A 98 27.38 -5.58 18.69
N GLN A 99 27.75 -4.66 19.60
CA GLN A 99 26.84 -4.09 20.60
C GLN A 99 25.88 -3.03 20.02
N THR A 100 26.26 -2.36 18.93
CA THR A 100 25.45 -1.32 18.27
C THR A 100 25.67 -1.36 16.74
N ALA A 101 24.63 -1.01 15.98
CA ALA A 101 24.73 -0.79 14.52
C ALA A 101 25.51 0.50 14.17
N ALA A 102 25.80 1.37 15.16
CA ALA A 102 26.34 2.70 14.97
C ALA A 102 27.83 2.88 15.34
N ASP A 103 28.51 1.90 15.93
CA ASP A 103 29.94 1.99 16.22
C ASP A 103 30.78 1.02 15.38
N PRO A 104 31.45 1.51 14.32
CA PRO A 104 32.59 0.81 13.77
C PRO A 104 33.89 1.60 14.07
N PRO A 105 34.86 1.05 14.80
CA PRO A 105 36.23 1.42 14.53
C PRO A 105 36.59 0.75 13.20
N GLN A 106 36.44 1.53 12.11
CA GLN A 106 36.78 1.21 10.71
C GLN A 106 35.69 0.52 9.89
N GLY A 107 34.71 1.32 9.44
CA GLY A 107 34.08 1.25 8.12
C GLY A 107 33.40 -0.06 7.69
N LEU A 108 32.08 0.03 7.44
CA LEU A 108 31.12 -0.98 6.97
C LEU A 108 30.50 -1.87 8.06
N TYR A 109 29.44 -1.35 8.68
CA TYR A 109 28.38 -2.19 9.25
C TYR A 109 27.00 -1.58 8.93
N GLU A 110 26.66 -1.49 7.64
CA GLU A 110 25.26 -1.69 7.26
C GLU A 110 24.93 -3.15 7.54
N GLY A 111 23.88 -3.40 8.33
CA GLY A 111 23.46 -4.70 8.86
C GLY A 111 24.09 -5.91 8.18
N ASP A 112 25.00 -6.58 8.90
CA ASP A 112 25.76 -7.69 8.34
C ASP A 112 24.80 -8.72 7.71
N PRO A 113 24.88 -8.93 6.38
CA PRO A 113 23.99 -9.85 5.67
C PRO A 113 24.12 -11.28 6.20
N TYR A 114 25.16 -11.60 6.98
CA TYR A 114 25.34 -12.91 7.62
C TYR A 114 24.49 -13.08 8.89
N VAL A 115 24.19 -12.02 9.66
CA VAL A 115 23.32 -12.12 10.86
C VAL A 115 21.89 -12.44 10.45
N ARG A 116 21.41 -11.83 9.35
CA ARG A 116 20.11 -12.17 8.75
C ARG A 116 19.98 -13.65 8.39
N ARG A 117 21.08 -14.31 8.02
CA ARG A 117 21.05 -15.76 7.69
C ARG A 117 20.82 -16.63 8.93
N LEU A 118 21.17 -16.16 10.13
CA LEU A 118 20.81 -16.87 11.36
C LEU A 118 19.30 -16.87 11.59
N VAL A 119 18.61 -15.77 11.27
CA VAL A 119 17.14 -15.72 11.30
C VAL A 119 16.57 -16.73 10.30
N GLN A 120 17.09 -16.77 9.07
CA GLN A 120 16.65 -17.75 8.08
C GLN A 120 16.90 -19.20 8.53
N ALA A 121 18.00 -19.47 9.24
CA ALA A 121 18.28 -20.78 9.84
C ALA A 121 17.29 -21.15 10.94
N ALA A 122 16.89 -20.20 11.79
CA ALA A 122 15.83 -20.43 12.77
C ALA A 122 14.49 -20.83 12.12
N LEU A 123 14.27 -20.46 10.85
CA LEU A 123 13.03 -20.76 10.13
C LEU A 123 13.08 -22.04 9.31
N ALA A 124 14.23 -22.37 8.71
CA ALA A 124 14.30 -23.35 7.64
C ALA A 124 15.49 -24.33 7.72
N PHE A 125 16.34 -24.27 8.76
CA PHE A 125 17.49 -25.17 8.84
C PHE A 125 17.05 -26.66 8.85
N PRO A 126 17.75 -27.56 8.12
CA PRO A 126 17.33 -28.96 8.01
C PRO A 126 17.37 -29.76 9.31
N ASP A 127 18.33 -29.46 10.19
CA ASP A 127 18.39 -30.07 11.52
C ASP A 127 17.30 -29.46 12.43
N LEU A 128 16.32 -30.29 12.80
CA LEU A 128 15.17 -29.87 13.59
C LEU A 128 15.56 -29.35 14.98
N GLU A 129 16.53 -29.97 15.64
CA GLU A 129 16.92 -29.60 17.00
C GLU A 129 17.66 -28.27 16.99
N LEU A 130 18.59 -28.09 16.05
CA LEU A 130 19.28 -26.81 15.88
C LEU A 130 18.34 -25.69 15.46
N ARG A 131 17.40 -25.98 14.54
CA ARG A 131 16.36 -25.02 14.16
C ARG A 131 15.53 -24.59 15.36
N ARG A 132 15.12 -25.52 16.22
CA ARG A 132 14.37 -25.22 17.44
C ARG A 132 15.19 -24.37 18.41
N ARG A 133 16.44 -24.73 18.69
CA ARG A 133 17.31 -23.97 19.60
C ARG A 133 17.58 -22.56 19.10
N LEU A 134 17.73 -22.37 17.79
CA LEU A 134 17.85 -21.05 17.17
C LEU A 134 16.54 -20.26 17.31
N ALA A 135 15.39 -20.87 17.04
CA ALA A 135 14.09 -20.22 17.21
C ALA A 135 13.84 -19.81 18.66
N GLU A 136 14.16 -20.66 19.64
CA GLU A 136 14.08 -20.36 21.07
C GLU A 136 14.98 -19.18 21.44
N LEU A 137 16.23 -19.16 20.95
CA LEU A 137 17.14 -18.04 21.15
C LEU A 137 16.55 -16.74 20.60
N MET A 138 16.06 -16.76 19.35
CA MET A 138 15.47 -15.57 18.71
C MET A 138 14.18 -15.12 19.39
N SER A 139 13.48 -16.02 20.06
CA SER A 139 12.21 -15.75 20.76
C SER A 139 12.40 -15.09 22.12
N VAL A 140 13.62 -14.98 22.64
CA VAL A 140 13.87 -14.35 23.95
C VAL A 140 15.06 -13.41 23.97
N THR A 141 15.75 -13.27 22.84
CA THR A 141 16.99 -12.48 22.78
C THR A 141 16.75 -11.00 22.96
N ASP A 142 17.62 -10.34 23.73
CA ASP A 142 17.73 -8.88 23.85
C ASP A 142 18.91 -8.30 23.05
N GLN A 143 19.68 -9.16 22.37
CA GLN A 143 20.84 -8.75 21.57
C GLN A 143 20.42 -7.85 20.38
N PRO A 144 20.90 -6.60 20.29
CA PRO A 144 20.42 -5.61 19.31
C PRO A 144 20.53 -6.03 17.85
N GLY A 145 21.65 -6.64 17.43
CA GLY A 145 21.85 -7.06 16.04
C GLY A 145 20.93 -8.21 15.60
N LEU A 146 20.54 -9.10 16.51
CA LEU A 146 19.54 -10.14 16.26
C LEU A 146 18.13 -9.54 16.18
N LEU A 147 17.82 -8.56 17.05
CA LEU A 147 16.56 -7.82 16.98
C LEU A 147 16.44 -7.06 15.66
N ASP A 148 17.50 -6.38 15.23
CA ASP A 148 17.57 -5.70 13.92
C ASP A 148 17.34 -6.70 12.77
N ALA A 149 17.98 -7.87 12.81
CA ALA A 149 17.81 -8.90 11.80
C ALA A 149 16.38 -9.48 11.78
N LEU A 150 15.74 -9.64 12.93
CA LEU A 150 14.35 -10.07 13.05
C LEU A 150 13.40 -9.04 12.47
N GLU A 151 13.58 -7.75 12.79
CA GLU A 151 12.77 -6.66 12.24
C GLU A 151 12.96 -6.52 10.73
N ILE A 152 14.19 -6.65 10.21
CA ILE A 152 14.47 -6.66 8.76
C ILE A 152 13.76 -7.81 8.06
N GLU A 153 13.84 -9.03 8.60
CA GLU A 153 13.19 -10.18 7.99
C GLU A 153 11.66 -10.06 8.10
N PHE A 154 11.13 -9.58 9.24
CA PHE A 154 9.72 -9.27 9.41
C PHE A 154 9.25 -8.25 8.36
N ARG A 155 9.95 -7.12 8.22
CA ARG A 155 9.66 -6.06 7.24
C ARG A 155 9.57 -6.62 5.82
N SER A 156 10.46 -7.55 5.46
CA SER A 156 10.47 -8.15 4.12
C SER A 156 9.23 -9.01 3.83
N ARG A 157 8.61 -9.59 4.87
CA ARG A 157 7.42 -10.44 4.76
C ARG A 157 6.11 -9.72 5.07
N ALA A 158 6.19 -8.61 5.80
CA ALA A 158 5.09 -7.74 6.16
C ALA A 158 4.63 -6.81 5.02
N ARG A 159 5.23 -6.91 3.83
CA ARG A 159 4.85 -6.06 2.69
C ARG A 159 3.43 -6.39 2.24
N LEU A 160 2.61 -5.34 2.13
CA LEU A 160 1.29 -5.38 1.52
C LEU A 160 1.46 -4.92 0.07
N ASP A 161 1.99 -5.79 -0.79
CA ASP A 161 2.11 -5.51 -2.21
C ASP A 161 0.73 -5.67 -2.89
N SER A 162 0.44 -4.78 -3.83
CA SER A 162 -0.81 -4.78 -4.60
C SER A 162 -0.76 -5.87 -5.67
N THR A 163 -1.33 -7.07 -5.49
CA THR A 163 -1.58 -8.01 -6.62
C THR A 163 -2.48 -9.23 -6.36
N TYR A 164 -3.51 -9.15 -5.53
CA TYR A 164 -4.69 -10.00 -5.75
C TYR A 164 -5.96 -9.15 -5.75
N VAL A 165 -6.35 -8.70 -6.94
CA VAL A 165 -7.72 -8.25 -7.21
C VAL A 165 -8.55 -9.51 -7.48
N GLY A 166 -9.27 -10.00 -6.46
CA GLY A 166 -10.12 -11.18 -6.55
C GLY A 166 -10.10 -12.06 -5.29
N ALA A 167 -10.95 -13.09 -5.25
CA ALA A 167 -10.97 -14.08 -4.18
C ALA A 167 -9.66 -14.87 -4.18
N ALA A 168 -8.83 -14.66 -3.17
CA ALA A 168 -7.59 -15.41 -3.03
C ALA A 168 -7.88 -16.90 -2.79
N PRO A 169 -7.00 -17.81 -3.27
CA PRO A 169 -7.10 -19.23 -2.92
C PRO A 169 -7.03 -19.41 -1.41
N PRO A 170 -7.74 -20.41 -0.84
CA PRO A 170 -7.67 -20.71 0.59
C PRO A 170 -6.21 -20.78 1.07
N GLY A 171 -5.84 -19.89 2.00
CA GLY A 171 -4.50 -19.83 2.59
C GLY A 171 -3.44 -18.99 1.85
N HIS A 172 -3.79 -18.26 0.79
CA HIS A 172 -2.91 -17.28 0.10
C HIS A 172 -3.57 -15.90 0.04
N GLU A 173 -4.32 -15.58 1.09
CA GLU A 173 -5.28 -14.48 1.15
C GLU A 173 -4.65 -13.08 1.32
N THR A 174 -3.35 -13.05 1.65
CA THR A 174 -2.52 -11.85 1.55
C THR A 174 -1.13 -12.22 1.04
N LEU A 175 -0.48 -11.33 0.28
CA LEU A 175 0.97 -11.42 0.04
C LEU A 175 1.79 -11.09 1.32
N CYS A 176 1.10 -10.81 2.43
CA CYS A 176 1.69 -10.75 3.76
C CYS A 176 2.09 -12.17 4.18
N ASN A 177 3.34 -12.53 3.92
CA ASN A 177 3.93 -13.87 4.17
C ASN A 177 4.20 -14.12 5.67
N LEU A 178 3.32 -13.62 6.54
CA LEU A 178 3.36 -13.78 7.99
C LEU A 178 2.35 -14.83 8.48
N TRP A 179 1.31 -15.13 7.69
CA TRP A 179 0.33 -16.19 7.94
C TRP A 179 0.30 -17.19 6.78
N TYR A 180 -0.03 -18.44 7.07
CA TYR A 180 -0.26 -19.49 6.07
C TYR A 180 -1.46 -20.33 6.49
N GLY A 181 -2.54 -20.33 5.69
CA GLY A 181 -3.78 -21.03 6.05
C GLY A 181 -4.40 -20.54 7.37
N GLY A 182 -4.31 -19.24 7.66
CA GLY A 182 -4.78 -18.62 8.92
C GLY A 182 -3.84 -18.77 10.11
N GLU A 183 -2.83 -19.64 10.02
CA GLU A 183 -1.88 -19.89 11.11
C GLU A 183 -0.66 -18.97 11.03
N PRO A 184 -0.13 -18.46 12.16
CA PRO A 184 1.08 -17.66 12.17
C PRO A 184 2.29 -18.48 11.75
N THR A 185 3.10 -17.93 10.83
CA THR A 185 4.36 -18.54 10.39
C THR A 185 5.37 -18.67 11.53
N ALA A 186 6.40 -19.49 11.35
CA ALA A 186 7.49 -19.61 12.33
C ALA A 186 8.13 -18.25 12.68
N LEU A 187 8.29 -17.36 11.70
CA LEU A 187 8.81 -16.02 11.93
C LEU A 187 7.87 -15.21 12.82
N LEU A 188 6.57 -15.20 12.51
CA LEU A 188 5.58 -14.47 13.29
C LEU A 188 5.53 -14.99 14.74
N ARG A 189 5.61 -16.31 14.95
CA ARG A 189 5.66 -16.92 16.29
C ARG A 189 6.89 -16.48 17.08
N ILE A 190 8.08 -16.50 16.47
CA ILE A 190 9.33 -16.05 17.10
C ILE A 190 9.23 -14.58 17.51
N VAL A 191 8.79 -13.73 16.60
CA VAL A 191 8.70 -12.28 16.82
C VAL A 191 7.62 -11.94 17.87
N CYS A 192 6.49 -12.63 17.85
CA CYS A 192 5.44 -12.48 18.87
C CYS A 192 5.95 -12.91 20.26
N ALA A 193 6.71 -14.00 20.34
CA ALA A 193 7.28 -14.50 21.60
C ALA A 193 8.36 -13.58 22.18
N ASN A 194 9.11 -12.85 21.35
CA ASN A 194 10.21 -12.00 21.81
C ASN A 194 9.71 -10.76 22.58
N PRO A 195 9.99 -10.64 23.90
CA PRO A 195 9.48 -9.54 24.72
C PRO A 195 10.16 -8.19 24.42
N HIS A 196 11.29 -8.19 23.71
CA HIS A 196 12.04 -7.00 23.33
C HIS A 196 11.59 -6.41 21.98
N LEU A 197 10.58 -7.01 21.34
CA LEU A 197 9.91 -6.51 20.13
C LEU A 197 8.44 -6.18 20.43
N PRO A 198 7.84 -5.14 19.80
CA PRO A 198 8.46 -4.18 18.88
C PRO A 198 9.31 -3.17 19.66
N ARG A 199 10.37 -2.66 19.02
CA ARG A 199 11.09 -1.47 19.50
C ARG A 199 10.44 -0.21 18.91
N PRO A 200 10.58 0.97 19.55
CA PRO A 200 10.21 2.23 18.93
C PRO A 200 10.92 2.36 17.57
N SER A 201 10.19 2.74 16.53
CA SER A 201 10.78 2.88 15.20
C SER A 201 11.85 3.97 15.21
N ALA A 202 13.02 3.68 14.65
CA ALA A 202 14.06 4.68 14.41
C ALA A 202 13.75 5.56 13.20
N ASP A 203 12.89 5.07 12.30
CA ASP A 203 12.44 5.75 11.09
C ASP A 203 10.91 5.88 11.13
N PRO A 204 10.36 7.08 11.36
CA PRO A 204 8.92 7.32 11.35
C PRO A 204 8.24 6.91 10.04
N GLY A 205 8.96 6.88 8.91
CA GLY A 205 8.46 6.51 7.59
C GLY A 205 8.40 4.99 7.33
N ASP A 206 8.87 4.14 8.24
CA ASP A 206 8.93 2.68 8.02
C ASP A 206 7.58 1.98 8.21
N VAL A 207 6.72 2.14 7.20
CA VAL A 207 5.33 1.66 7.17
C VAL A 207 5.17 0.16 7.35
N ASN A 208 6.19 -0.60 6.97
CA ASN A 208 6.12 -2.06 6.98
C ASN A 208 6.32 -2.61 8.40
N LEU A 209 6.98 -1.86 9.28
CA LEU A 209 7.10 -2.22 10.69
C LEU A 209 5.83 -1.96 11.49
N VAL A 210 4.88 -1.16 11.01
CA VAL A 210 3.59 -0.87 11.70
C VAL A 210 2.79 -2.14 12.02
N LEU A 211 2.89 -3.18 11.21
CA LEU A 211 2.21 -4.45 11.48
C LEU A 211 2.72 -5.14 12.76
N LEU A 212 3.97 -4.89 13.17
CA LEU A 212 4.55 -5.52 14.35
C LEU A 212 3.88 -5.05 15.68
N PRO A 213 3.77 -3.74 15.99
CA PRO A 213 3.02 -3.28 17.15
C PRO A 213 1.54 -3.67 17.07
N LEU A 214 0.93 -3.70 15.88
CA LEU A 214 -0.45 -4.15 15.73
C LEU A 214 -0.63 -5.63 16.11
N VAL A 215 0.24 -6.53 15.62
CA VAL A 215 0.16 -7.96 15.97
C VAL A 215 0.39 -8.19 17.47
N LYS A 216 1.25 -7.36 18.09
CA LYS A 216 1.59 -7.47 19.51
C LYS A 216 0.70 -6.64 20.45
N ASP A 217 -0.33 -5.99 19.93
CA ASP A 217 -1.23 -5.09 20.66
C ASP A 217 -0.50 -3.97 21.44
N ARG A 218 0.58 -3.45 20.85
CA ARG A 218 1.39 -2.33 21.36
C ARG A 218 1.04 -1.04 20.65
N LEU A 219 -0.23 -0.64 20.74
CA LEU A 219 -0.74 0.58 20.10
C LEU A 219 -0.05 1.86 20.63
N ASP A 220 0.53 1.80 21.84
CA ASP A 220 1.34 2.85 22.46
C ASP A 220 2.56 3.26 21.62
N LEU A 221 3.02 2.40 20.71
CA LEU A 221 4.16 2.66 19.83
C LEU A 221 3.77 3.31 18.50
N LEU A 222 2.48 3.34 18.15
CA LEU A 222 2.00 3.91 16.88
C LEU A 222 2.20 5.42 16.72
N PRO A 223 2.13 6.26 17.79
CA PRO A 223 2.39 7.69 17.67
C PRO A 223 3.79 8.06 17.19
N ALA A 224 4.76 7.13 17.26
CA ALA A 224 6.13 7.37 16.80
C ALA A 224 6.30 7.30 15.27
N PHE A 225 5.30 6.79 14.55
CA PHE A 225 5.30 6.75 13.08
C PHE A 225 4.78 8.07 12.50
N ASP A 226 5.14 8.33 11.26
CA ASP A 226 4.49 9.37 10.46
C ASP A 226 2.98 9.08 10.41
N GLN A 227 2.16 10.04 10.83
CA GLN A 227 0.75 9.79 11.10
C GLN A 227 -0.09 9.75 9.81
N ALA A 228 0.29 10.49 8.78
CA ALA A 228 -0.35 10.42 7.47
C ALA A 228 -0.10 9.04 6.84
N VAL A 229 1.16 8.60 6.88
CA VAL A 229 1.58 7.32 6.32
C VAL A 229 1.02 6.14 7.14
N LEU A 230 0.96 6.27 8.47
CA LEU A 230 0.31 5.31 9.36
C LEU A 230 -1.17 5.14 8.99
N ALA A 231 -1.92 6.24 8.85
CA ALA A 231 -3.34 6.18 8.52
C ALA A 231 -3.59 5.46 7.19
N GLN A 232 -2.81 5.77 6.14
CA GLN A 232 -2.88 5.06 4.86
C GLN A 232 -2.59 3.57 5.02
N ARG A 233 -1.59 3.23 5.84
CA ARG A 233 -1.20 1.85 6.09
C ARG A 233 -2.28 1.08 6.83
N LEU A 234 -2.91 1.67 7.85
CA LEU A 234 -3.99 1.06 8.63
C LEU A 234 -5.21 0.76 7.75
N LEU A 235 -5.62 1.72 6.90
CA LEU A 235 -6.71 1.51 5.94
C LEU A 235 -6.36 0.40 4.94
N ARG A 236 -5.12 0.37 4.42
CA ARG A 236 -4.66 -0.72 3.55
C ARG A 236 -4.69 -2.07 4.27
N CYS A 237 -4.38 -2.14 5.56
CA CYS A 237 -4.48 -3.37 6.33
C CYS A 237 -5.94 -3.87 6.42
N LEU A 238 -6.92 -2.97 6.53
CA LEU A 238 -8.34 -3.32 6.61
C LEU A 238 -8.91 -3.80 5.27
N ASP A 239 -8.29 -3.41 4.15
CA ASP A 239 -8.60 -3.92 2.81
C ASP A 239 -7.87 -5.26 2.49
N THR A 240 -7.15 -5.82 3.47
CA THR A 240 -6.44 -7.10 3.31
C THR A 240 -7.03 -8.20 4.18
N TRP A 241 -6.66 -9.45 3.92
CA TRP A 241 -7.13 -10.61 4.67
C TRP A 241 -6.22 -10.90 5.85
N LEU A 242 -6.17 -9.97 6.81
CA LEU A 242 -5.48 -10.19 8.08
C LEU A 242 -6.46 -10.82 9.09
N PRO A 243 -5.95 -11.43 10.18
CA PRO A 243 -6.81 -11.90 11.25
C PRO A 243 -7.67 -10.76 11.83
N GLU A 244 -8.90 -11.07 12.22
CA GLU A 244 -9.86 -10.05 12.67
C GLU A 244 -9.37 -9.28 13.90
N GLU A 245 -8.57 -9.92 14.77
CA GLU A 245 -7.95 -9.23 15.91
C GLU A 245 -7.00 -8.12 15.48
N VAL A 246 -6.34 -8.27 14.31
CA VAL A 246 -5.49 -7.23 13.73
C VAL A 246 -6.35 -6.12 13.12
N HIS A 247 -7.45 -6.46 12.44
CA HIS A 247 -8.40 -5.47 11.93
C HIS A 247 -8.99 -4.62 13.05
N ASP A 248 -9.43 -5.23 14.15
CA ASP A 248 -9.96 -4.51 15.31
C ASP A 248 -8.94 -3.53 15.90
N ARG A 249 -7.68 -3.94 15.97
CA ARG A 249 -6.57 -3.06 16.38
C ARG A 249 -6.35 -1.91 15.40
N CYS A 250 -6.42 -2.16 14.09
CA CYS A 250 -6.38 -1.10 13.09
C CYS A 250 -7.53 -0.10 13.26
N ARG A 251 -8.77 -0.58 13.45
CA ARG A 251 -9.94 0.28 13.71
C ARG A 251 -9.82 1.08 14.99
N ARG A 252 -9.23 0.51 16.06
CA ARG A 252 -8.91 1.27 17.29
C ARG A 252 -7.88 2.36 17.01
N ALA A 253 -6.78 2.01 16.35
CA ALA A 253 -5.72 2.96 16.02
C ALA A 253 -6.22 4.13 15.15
N LEU A 254 -7.08 3.88 14.15
CA LEU A 254 -7.69 4.94 13.32
C LEU A 254 -8.56 5.91 14.13
N ARG A 255 -9.23 5.43 15.18
CA ARG A 255 -10.03 6.28 16.08
C ARG A 255 -9.18 7.11 17.04
N GLU A 256 -8.00 6.61 17.39
CA GLU A 256 -7.08 7.22 18.36
C GLU A 256 -5.99 8.09 17.70
N LEU A 257 -6.07 8.32 16.37
CA LEU A 257 -5.15 9.23 15.68
C LEU A 257 -5.14 10.61 16.33
N SER A 258 -3.98 11.02 16.84
CA SER A 258 -3.82 12.26 17.59
C SER A 258 -3.29 13.43 16.74
N ALA A 259 -2.64 13.13 15.61
CA ALA A 259 -2.07 14.16 14.75
C ALA A 259 -3.00 14.55 13.60
N ARG A 260 -2.92 15.83 13.22
CA ARG A 260 -3.74 16.44 12.16
C ARG A 260 -3.56 15.72 10.83
N ASP A 261 -2.33 15.39 10.46
CA ASP A 261 -2.01 14.84 9.13
C ASP A 261 -2.62 13.44 8.94
N GLY A 262 -2.58 12.60 9.99
CA GLY A 262 -3.25 11.31 10.01
C GLY A 262 -4.77 11.44 9.90
N VAL A 263 -5.35 12.37 10.65
CA VAL A 263 -6.80 12.66 10.58
C VAL A 263 -7.20 13.18 9.19
N ALA A 264 -6.39 14.02 8.56
CA ALA A 264 -6.63 14.53 7.21
C ALA A 264 -6.72 13.40 6.19
N VAL A 265 -5.81 12.41 6.26
CA VAL A 265 -5.86 11.20 5.41
C VAL A 265 -7.15 10.42 5.61
N VAL A 266 -7.56 10.15 6.86
CA VAL A 266 -8.79 9.39 7.13
C VAL A 266 -10.02 10.16 6.65
N CYS A 267 -10.06 11.49 6.84
CA CYS A 267 -11.12 12.33 6.32
C CYS A 267 -11.20 12.29 4.79
N LYS A 268 -10.06 12.36 4.09
CA LYS A 268 -9.97 12.23 2.62
C LYS A 268 -10.56 10.90 2.16
N GLN A 269 -10.13 9.79 2.76
CA GLN A 269 -10.62 8.46 2.39
C GLN A 269 -12.12 8.28 2.68
N ALA A 270 -12.61 8.85 3.79
CA ALA A 270 -14.04 8.85 4.09
C ALA A 270 -14.85 9.62 3.01
N MET A 271 -14.35 10.75 2.51
CA MET A 271 -14.98 11.48 1.40
C MET A 271 -14.99 10.68 0.10
N LEU A 272 -13.89 9.97 -0.19
CA LEU A 272 -13.79 9.04 -1.33
C LEU A 272 -14.71 7.81 -1.19
N GLY A 273 -15.23 7.56 0.01
CA GLY A 273 -16.24 6.53 0.27
C GLY A 273 -15.71 5.26 0.89
N ASP A 274 -14.50 5.28 1.43
CA ASP A 274 -13.96 4.18 2.23
C ASP A 274 -14.84 3.98 3.48
N THR A 275 -15.32 2.75 3.66
CA THR A 275 -16.29 2.39 4.70
C THR A 275 -15.67 2.41 6.10
N GLU A 276 -14.43 1.95 6.23
CA GLU A 276 -13.69 1.89 7.48
C GLU A 276 -13.25 3.30 7.92
N ALA A 277 -12.79 4.12 6.98
CA ALA A 277 -12.51 5.53 7.23
C ALA A 277 -13.78 6.28 7.65
N THR A 278 -14.91 6.05 6.97
CA THR A 278 -16.20 6.64 7.34
C THR A 278 -16.64 6.24 8.76
N ALA A 279 -16.44 4.97 9.13
CA ALA A 279 -16.73 4.49 10.48
C ALA A 279 -15.82 5.15 11.52
N ALA A 280 -14.51 5.23 11.24
CA ALA A 280 -13.52 5.84 12.12
C ALA A 280 -13.83 7.33 12.38
N VAL A 281 -14.10 8.11 11.33
CA VAL A 281 -14.38 9.55 11.51
C VAL A 281 -15.69 9.80 12.27
N ARG A 282 -16.71 8.98 12.07
CA ARG A 282 -17.97 9.09 12.82
C ARG A 282 -17.78 8.73 14.29
N ALA A 283 -17.02 7.68 14.58
CA ALA A 283 -16.79 7.21 15.94
C ALA A 283 -15.89 8.15 16.75
N ALA A 284 -14.84 8.69 16.12
CA ALA A 284 -13.89 9.58 16.79
C ALA A 284 -14.28 11.07 16.72
N GLY A 285 -15.26 11.43 15.89
CA GLY A 285 -15.64 12.83 15.66
C GLY A 285 -14.62 13.62 14.84
N HIS A 286 -13.76 12.93 14.09
CA HIS A 286 -12.75 13.54 13.23
C HIS A 286 -13.40 14.49 12.21
N ARG A 287 -12.73 15.62 11.96
CA ARG A 287 -13.18 16.66 11.04
C ARG A 287 -12.07 17.00 10.04
N PRO A 288 -12.43 17.41 8.80
CA PRO A 288 -11.44 17.93 7.87
C PRO A 288 -10.78 19.18 8.46
N ALA A 289 -9.50 19.35 8.15
CA ALA A 289 -8.69 20.43 8.71
C ALA A 289 -9.19 21.82 8.30
N HIS A 290 -9.64 21.95 7.05
CA HIS A 290 -10.16 23.22 6.53
C HIS A 290 -11.69 23.25 6.61
N PRO A 291 -12.29 24.29 7.24
CA PRO A 291 -13.71 24.33 7.57
C PRO A 291 -14.63 24.36 6.35
N ALA A 292 -14.17 24.87 5.20
CA ALA A 292 -14.98 24.87 3.97
C ALA A 292 -15.30 23.47 3.42
N TRP A 293 -14.50 22.44 3.77
CA TRP A 293 -14.80 21.05 3.43
C TRP A 293 -15.83 20.42 4.36
N LEU A 294 -16.13 21.04 5.50
CA LEU A 294 -16.98 20.43 6.53
C LEU A 294 -18.39 20.07 6.00
N PRO A 295 -19.12 20.94 5.28
CA PRO A 295 -20.43 20.57 4.76
C PRO A 295 -20.38 19.38 3.81
N LEU A 296 -19.41 19.35 2.89
CA LEU A 296 -19.26 18.26 1.92
C LEU A 296 -18.90 16.96 2.66
N PHE A 297 -17.96 17.03 3.59
CA PHE A 297 -17.57 15.91 4.42
C PHE A 297 -18.77 15.33 5.20
N LEU A 298 -19.58 16.16 5.84
CA LEU A 298 -20.76 15.72 6.60
C LEU A 298 -21.82 15.11 5.68
N LEU A 299 -22.03 15.67 4.48
CA LEU A 299 -22.92 15.10 3.47
C LEU A 299 -22.45 13.71 3.03
N LEU A 300 -21.19 13.59 2.59
CA LEU A 300 -20.62 12.35 2.05
C LEU A 300 -20.48 11.26 3.11
N THR A 301 -20.26 11.64 4.36
CA THR A 301 -20.26 10.73 5.53
C THR A 301 -21.64 10.62 6.18
N ARG A 302 -22.72 11.07 5.53
CA ARG A 302 -24.13 10.94 5.95
C ARG A 302 -24.45 11.39 7.38
N GLN A 303 -23.79 12.44 7.86
CA GLN A 303 -24.04 13.07 9.16
C GLN A 303 -25.08 14.20 9.01
N PHE A 304 -26.29 13.87 8.57
CA PHE A 304 -27.27 14.85 8.07
C PHE A 304 -27.73 15.90 9.08
N ALA A 305 -27.81 15.56 10.37
CA ALA A 305 -28.15 16.54 11.40
C ALA A 305 -27.11 17.67 11.48
N ALA A 306 -25.83 17.31 11.55
CA ALA A 306 -24.73 18.27 11.54
C ALA A 306 -24.58 18.99 10.19
N TYR A 307 -24.88 18.31 9.07
CA TYR A 307 -24.87 18.92 7.75
C TYR A 307 -25.82 20.11 7.66
N ARG A 308 -27.06 19.99 8.19
CA ARG A 308 -28.04 21.10 8.18
C ARG A 308 -27.55 22.35 8.90
N GLU A 309 -26.81 22.16 9.98
CA GLU A 309 -26.23 23.27 10.74
C GLU A 309 -25.05 23.90 9.99
N ALA A 310 -24.26 23.08 9.31
CA ALA A 310 -23.06 23.51 8.59
C ALA A 310 -23.36 24.18 7.23
N ASP A 311 -24.45 23.80 6.56
CA ASP A 311 -24.86 24.36 5.26
C ASP A 311 -26.39 24.50 5.16
N PRO A 312 -26.97 25.50 5.84
CA PRO A 312 -28.41 25.75 5.81
C PRO A 312 -28.91 26.25 4.45
N GLU A 313 -28.02 26.78 3.60
CA GLU A 313 -28.39 27.38 2.31
C GLU A 313 -28.27 26.40 1.13
N GLY A 314 -27.54 25.30 1.30
CA GLY A 314 -27.30 24.31 0.25
C GLY A 314 -26.24 24.75 -0.74
N ARG A 315 -25.14 25.30 -0.24
CA ARG A 315 -23.99 25.77 -1.01
C ARG A 315 -22.78 24.84 -0.93
N VAL A 316 -22.99 23.58 -0.55
CA VAL A 316 -21.95 22.58 -0.30
C VAL A 316 -20.89 22.46 -1.40
N LEU A 317 -21.28 22.46 -2.68
CA LEU A 317 -20.33 22.35 -3.81
C LEU A 317 -19.61 23.66 -4.08
N GLN A 318 -20.27 24.81 -3.92
CA GLN A 318 -19.63 26.11 -4.03
C GLN A 318 -18.56 26.29 -2.96
N LEU A 319 -18.86 25.89 -1.71
CA LEU A 319 -17.91 25.90 -0.61
C LEU A 319 -16.72 24.96 -0.85
N ALA A 320 -16.95 23.79 -1.46
CA ALA A 320 -15.89 22.87 -1.86
C ALA A 320 -14.97 23.48 -2.93
N CYS A 321 -15.52 24.15 -3.95
CA CYS A 321 -14.73 24.86 -4.97
C CYS A 321 -13.87 25.98 -4.38
N PHE A 322 -14.42 26.75 -3.43
CA PHE A 322 -13.62 27.77 -2.72
C PHE A 322 -12.50 27.15 -1.91
N ALA A 323 -12.70 25.97 -1.32
CA ALA A 323 -11.68 25.32 -0.49
C ALA A 323 -10.45 24.87 -1.30
N SER A 324 -10.63 24.46 -2.56
CA SER A 324 -9.54 24.07 -3.46
C SER A 324 -8.68 25.25 -3.92
N GLU A 325 -9.27 26.44 -4.05
CA GLU A 325 -8.57 27.67 -4.47
C GLU A 325 -7.56 28.15 -3.41
N TRP A 326 -7.95 28.05 -2.12
CA TRP A 326 -7.09 28.46 -0.99
C TRP A 326 -5.97 27.47 -0.66
N GLY A 327 -6.07 26.23 -1.15
CA GLY A 327 -4.98 25.25 -1.02
C GLY A 327 -3.74 25.62 -1.84
N SER A 328 -3.87 26.50 -2.85
CA SER A 328 -2.77 26.87 -3.75
C SER A 328 -1.77 27.89 -3.19
N ALA A 329 -2.08 28.54 -2.06
CA ALA A 329 -1.26 29.61 -1.50
C ALA A 329 -0.18 29.14 -0.51
N ASP A 330 -0.26 27.88 -0.05
CA ASP A 330 0.68 27.29 0.91
C ASP A 330 1.14 25.94 0.35
N GLU A 331 2.29 25.92 -0.34
CA GLU A 331 2.76 24.74 -1.10
C GLU A 331 2.93 23.48 -0.23
N ASP A 332 3.12 23.64 1.09
CA ASP A 332 3.29 22.54 2.04
C ASP A 332 1.96 21.89 2.50
N VAL A 333 0.81 22.48 2.18
CA VAL A 333 -0.54 21.94 2.53
C VAL A 333 -1.23 21.29 1.30
N LEU A 334 -0.60 21.36 0.13
CA LEU A 334 -1.17 21.00 -1.18
C LEU A 334 -1.54 19.52 -1.38
N ASP A 335 -1.02 18.60 -0.56
CA ASP A 335 -1.23 17.15 -0.75
C ASP A 335 -2.43 16.58 0.03
N GLU A 336 -2.97 17.32 1.01
CA GLU A 336 -3.88 16.75 2.01
C GLU A 336 -5.26 16.34 1.43
N LEU A 337 -5.77 17.03 0.41
CA LEU A 337 -7.15 16.83 -0.10
C LEU A 337 -7.30 17.04 -1.61
N GLN A 338 -6.33 16.63 -2.44
CA GLN A 338 -6.60 16.44 -3.88
C GLN A 338 -7.59 15.29 -4.07
N VAL A 339 -8.87 15.56 -3.86
CA VAL A 339 -10.00 14.72 -4.24
C VAL A 339 -10.46 15.28 -5.58
N GLU A 340 -10.34 14.47 -6.65
CA GLU A 340 -10.77 14.89 -7.98
C GLU A 340 -12.23 15.34 -7.97
N GLU A 341 -12.53 16.46 -8.62
CA GLU A 341 -13.87 17.05 -8.68
C GLU A 341 -14.89 16.07 -9.28
N LYS A 342 -14.44 15.23 -10.21
CA LYS A 342 -15.22 14.12 -10.74
C LYS A 342 -15.63 13.14 -9.65
N ALA A 343 -14.70 12.72 -8.79
CA ALA A 343 -15.00 11.83 -7.67
C ALA A 343 -16.00 12.46 -6.69
N ILE A 344 -15.93 13.78 -6.47
CA ILE A 344 -16.92 14.50 -5.65
C ILE A 344 -18.31 14.40 -6.28
N ILE A 345 -18.45 14.73 -7.57
CA ILE A 345 -19.75 14.65 -8.28
C ILE A 345 -20.29 13.23 -8.29
N ASP A 346 -19.46 12.23 -8.62
CA ASP A 346 -19.84 10.81 -8.57
C ASP A 346 -20.43 10.43 -7.20
N ARG A 347 -19.77 10.87 -6.12
CA ARG A 347 -20.19 10.56 -4.75
C ARG A 347 -21.46 11.29 -4.37
N VAL A 348 -21.62 12.56 -4.73
CA VAL A 348 -22.83 13.35 -4.46
C VAL A 348 -24.03 12.75 -5.18
N LEU A 349 -23.90 12.38 -6.45
CA LEU A 349 -24.97 11.73 -7.22
C LEU A 349 -25.36 10.38 -6.59
N ARG A 350 -24.39 9.54 -6.21
CA ARG A 350 -24.67 8.27 -5.49
C ARG A 350 -25.34 8.48 -4.13
N VAL A 351 -25.09 9.60 -3.46
CA VAL A 351 -25.76 9.94 -2.20
C VAL A 351 -27.22 10.34 -2.47
N LEU A 352 -27.51 11.07 -3.55
CA LEU A 352 -28.87 11.41 -3.99
C LEU A 352 -29.70 10.19 -4.40
N GLU A 353 -29.06 9.13 -4.89
CA GLU A 353 -29.72 7.85 -5.22
C GLU A 353 -30.14 7.03 -3.99
N THR A 354 -29.81 7.49 -2.78
CA THR A 354 -30.20 6.81 -1.54
C THR A 354 -31.37 7.48 -0.85
N ASP A 355 -31.94 6.85 0.19
CA ASP A 355 -33.02 7.40 0.99
C ASP A 355 -32.55 8.60 1.84
N LEU A 356 -32.37 9.75 1.19
CA LEU A 356 -32.04 11.01 1.84
C LEU A 356 -33.29 11.67 2.42
N PRO A 357 -33.15 12.41 3.54
CA PRO A 357 -34.17 13.35 3.96
C PRO A 357 -34.47 14.37 2.84
N ASP A 358 -35.74 14.64 2.57
CA ASP A 358 -36.19 15.50 1.47
C ASP A 358 -35.54 16.90 1.48
N ASP A 359 -35.36 17.45 2.67
CA ASP A 359 -34.74 18.75 2.87
C ASP A 359 -33.26 18.76 2.46
N VAL A 360 -32.53 17.68 2.79
CA VAL A 360 -31.13 17.48 2.38
C VAL A 360 -31.05 17.27 0.87
N ALA A 361 -31.91 16.43 0.30
CA ALA A 361 -31.95 16.19 -1.13
C ALA A 361 -32.23 17.48 -1.92
N ALA A 362 -33.19 18.30 -1.47
CA ALA A 362 -33.50 19.60 -2.08
C ALA A 362 -32.31 20.58 -1.99
N SER A 363 -31.61 20.58 -0.86
CA SER A 363 -30.40 21.38 -0.62
C SER A 363 -29.27 21.00 -1.60
N VAL A 364 -28.97 19.70 -1.71
CA VAL A 364 -27.93 19.19 -2.61
C VAL A 364 -28.28 19.44 -4.08
N ARG A 365 -29.54 19.22 -4.50
CA ARG A 365 -30.01 19.55 -5.85
C ARG A 365 -29.89 21.05 -6.15
N ARG A 366 -30.10 21.92 -5.17
CA ARG A 366 -29.82 23.36 -5.35
C ARG A 366 -28.34 23.61 -5.58
N SER A 367 -27.46 22.99 -4.79
CA SER A 367 -26.02 23.13 -4.95
C SER A 367 -25.53 22.67 -6.33
N LEU A 368 -26.04 21.55 -6.84
CA LEU A 368 -25.72 21.06 -8.20
C LEU A 368 -26.14 22.04 -9.31
N ARG A 369 -27.21 22.81 -9.09
CA ARG A 369 -27.72 23.81 -10.06
C ARG A 369 -27.01 25.17 -9.98
N ASP A 370 -26.32 25.43 -8.87
CA ASP A 370 -25.76 26.74 -8.57
C ASP A 370 -24.22 26.74 -8.52
N LEU A 371 -23.57 25.94 -9.38
CA LEU A 371 -22.11 25.98 -9.58
C LEU A 371 -21.62 27.29 -10.24
N GLY A 372 -22.53 28.22 -10.56
CA GLY A 372 -22.25 29.53 -11.15
C GLY A 372 -21.90 29.49 -12.64
N PRO A 373 -21.92 30.65 -13.33
CA PRO A 373 -21.47 30.78 -14.71
C PRO A 373 -19.94 30.65 -14.82
N SER A 374 -19.42 30.28 -16.00
CA SER A 374 -18.00 30.43 -16.33
C SER A 374 -17.68 31.92 -16.41
N GLY A 375 -17.21 32.51 -15.32
CA GLY A 375 -16.79 33.91 -15.30
C GLY A 375 -15.46 34.10 -16.02
N SER A 376 -15.22 35.28 -16.60
CA SER A 376 -14.01 35.64 -17.36
C SER A 376 -12.72 35.80 -16.53
N SER A 377 -12.68 35.27 -15.32
CA SER A 377 -11.52 35.28 -14.42
C SER A 377 -10.81 33.94 -14.54
N LEU A 378 -9.58 33.93 -15.07
CA LEU A 378 -8.85 32.71 -15.44
C LEU A 378 -8.58 31.75 -14.26
N ASP A 379 -8.50 32.25 -13.02
CA ASP A 379 -8.13 31.45 -11.84
C ASP A 379 -9.34 31.02 -10.98
N ASP A 380 -10.45 31.76 -10.99
CA ASP A 380 -11.65 31.54 -10.14
C ASP A 380 -12.58 30.41 -10.67
N ASP A 381 -12.20 29.73 -11.76
CA ASP A 381 -13.14 28.92 -12.56
C ASP A 381 -12.70 27.47 -12.80
N PHE A 382 -11.51 27.02 -12.36
CA PHE A 382 -11.06 25.67 -12.73
C PHE A 382 -11.90 24.56 -12.06
N CYS A 383 -12.07 24.59 -10.74
CA CYS A 383 -12.79 23.55 -10.00
C CYS A 383 -14.29 23.54 -10.37
N ARG A 384 -14.90 24.72 -10.53
CA ARG A 384 -16.30 24.85 -10.99
C ARG A 384 -16.48 24.30 -12.40
N ARG A 385 -15.56 24.59 -13.32
CA ARG A 385 -15.57 23.99 -14.67
C ARG A 385 -15.42 22.48 -14.61
N ALA A 386 -14.49 21.96 -13.81
CA ALA A 386 -14.28 20.53 -13.65
C ALA A 386 -15.53 19.80 -13.10
N MET A 387 -16.17 20.36 -12.07
CA MET A 387 -17.43 19.83 -11.53
C MET A 387 -18.57 19.87 -12.56
N ARG A 388 -18.72 20.99 -13.29
CA ARG A 388 -19.73 21.10 -14.36
C ARG A 388 -19.50 20.09 -15.48
N ARG A 389 -18.25 19.90 -15.90
CA ARG A 389 -17.87 18.87 -16.89
C ARG A 389 -18.20 17.46 -16.41
N ALA A 390 -17.95 17.14 -15.14
CA ALA A 390 -18.33 15.87 -14.55
C ALA A 390 -19.85 15.68 -14.55
N LEU A 391 -20.62 16.71 -14.17
CA LEU A 391 -22.08 16.72 -14.24
C LEU A 391 -22.63 16.49 -15.66
N LEU A 392 -22.08 17.20 -16.65
CA LEU A 392 -22.44 17.02 -18.07
C LEU A 392 -22.14 15.60 -18.56
N THR A 393 -21.02 15.01 -18.11
CA THR A 393 -20.66 13.63 -18.43
C THR A 393 -21.70 12.64 -17.90
N HIS A 394 -22.16 12.80 -16.66
CA HIS A 394 -23.24 11.97 -16.08
C HIS A 394 -24.61 12.23 -16.71
N ALA A 395 -24.89 13.47 -17.10
CA ALA A 395 -26.12 13.79 -17.83
C ALA A 395 -26.15 13.10 -19.21
N ALA A 396 -25.01 13.00 -19.90
CA ALA A 396 -24.88 12.28 -21.16
C ALA A 396 -25.06 10.74 -21.00
N THR A 397 -24.89 10.21 -19.80
CA THR A 397 -25.23 8.82 -19.45
C THR A 397 -26.62 8.66 -18.84
N LEU A 398 -27.46 9.70 -18.94
CA LEU A 398 -28.86 9.72 -18.51
C LEU A 398 -29.07 9.55 -16.99
N VAL A 399 -28.09 9.92 -16.16
CA VAL A 399 -28.26 9.95 -14.70
C VAL A 399 -29.32 11.00 -14.33
N PRO A 400 -30.47 10.63 -13.73
CA PRO A 400 -31.62 11.54 -13.59
C PRO A 400 -31.32 12.85 -12.86
N GLU A 401 -30.58 12.78 -11.75
CA GLU A 401 -30.23 13.97 -10.95
C GLU A 401 -29.26 14.89 -11.70
N ALA A 402 -28.35 14.33 -12.50
CA ALA A 402 -27.44 15.10 -13.33
C ALA A 402 -28.18 15.78 -14.49
N VAL A 403 -29.09 15.06 -15.18
CA VAL A 403 -29.94 15.62 -16.23
C VAL A 403 -30.78 16.77 -15.67
N ALA A 404 -31.46 16.57 -14.55
CA ALA A 404 -32.28 17.62 -13.91
C ALA A 404 -31.44 18.86 -13.56
N ALA A 405 -30.25 18.68 -12.98
CA ALA A 405 -29.36 19.79 -12.66
C ALA A 405 -28.88 20.55 -13.90
N VAL A 406 -28.47 19.84 -14.95
CA VAL A 406 -28.01 20.41 -16.23
C VAL A 406 -29.12 21.19 -16.93
N VAL A 407 -30.33 20.64 -16.97
CA VAL A 407 -31.49 21.28 -17.60
C VAL A 407 -31.91 22.52 -16.82
N ASP A 408 -32.08 22.41 -15.50
CA ASP A 408 -32.51 23.53 -14.66
C ASP A 408 -31.51 24.70 -14.69
N ALA A 409 -30.21 24.39 -14.64
CA ALA A 409 -29.17 25.40 -14.64
C ALA A 409 -28.77 25.88 -16.05
N GLY A 410 -29.26 25.20 -17.09
CA GLY A 410 -28.91 25.50 -18.49
C GLY A 410 -27.44 25.26 -18.81
N TYR A 411 -26.77 24.34 -18.10
CA TYR A 411 -25.36 24.03 -18.32
C TYR A 411 -25.13 23.46 -19.72
N LEU A 412 -24.06 23.93 -20.36
CA LEU A 412 -23.57 23.40 -21.62
C LEU A 412 -22.06 23.18 -21.56
N PRO A 413 -21.53 22.32 -22.44
CA PRO A 413 -20.12 22.31 -22.79
C PRO A 413 -19.64 23.71 -23.21
N GLU A 414 -18.36 24.00 -23.00
CA GLU A 414 -17.77 25.31 -23.29
C GLU A 414 -17.83 25.67 -24.78
N ASP A 415 -17.77 26.96 -25.12
CA ASP A 415 -18.13 27.51 -26.44
C ASP A 415 -17.31 26.98 -27.65
N ASP A 416 -16.20 26.26 -27.40
CA ASP A 416 -15.37 25.59 -28.41
C ASP A 416 -15.60 24.06 -28.49
N ASP A 417 -16.54 23.51 -27.72
CA ASP A 417 -16.80 22.07 -27.63
C ASP A 417 -18.02 21.67 -28.47
N GLU A 418 -17.78 20.94 -29.57
CA GLU A 418 -18.82 20.39 -30.45
C GLU A 418 -19.80 19.44 -29.72
N SER A 419 -19.53 19.07 -28.46
CA SER A 419 -20.40 18.21 -27.64
C SER A 419 -21.70 18.88 -27.16
N ALA A 420 -21.92 20.17 -27.39
CA ALA A 420 -23.15 20.85 -27.00
C ALA A 420 -24.42 20.21 -27.61
N LEU A 421 -24.39 19.83 -28.89
CA LEU A 421 -25.53 19.21 -29.57
C LEU A 421 -25.88 17.81 -29.00
N PRO A 422 -24.90 16.89 -28.82
CA PRO A 422 -25.09 15.64 -28.08
C PRO A 422 -25.76 15.83 -26.72
N VAL A 423 -25.27 16.77 -25.89
CA VAL A 423 -25.81 17.03 -24.56
C VAL A 423 -27.25 17.54 -24.63
N LEU A 424 -27.52 18.52 -25.50
CA LEU A 424 -28.88 19.06 -25.67
C LEU A 424 -29.89 17.99 -26.07
N PHE A 425 -29.49 17.09 -26.99
CA PHE A 425 -30.35 15.98 -27.39
C PHE A 425 -30.58 15.00 -26.23
N LEU A 426 -29.51 14.54 -25.57
CA LEU A 426 -29.58 13.54 -24.50
C LEU A 426 -30.31 14.06 -23.25
N THR A 427 -30.23 15.36 -22.97
CA THR A 427 -30.92 16.02 -21.85
C THR A 427 -32.31 16.56 -22.24
N GLU A 428 -32.80 16.25 -23.44
CA GLU A 428 -34.15 16.59 -23.91
C GLU A 428 -34.46 18.09 -24.00
N GLN A 429 -33.42 18.92 -24.13
CA GLN A 429 -33.56 20.37 -24.30
C GLN A 429 -33.89 20.72 -25.75
N PHE A 430 -34.97 20.11 -26.27
CA PHE A 430 -35.25 20.08 -27.70
C PHE A 430 -35.52 21.43 -28.33
N GLU A 431 -36.12 22.38 -27.60
CA GLU A 431 -36.33 23.74 -28.13
C GLU A 431 -35.01 24.45 -28.47
N ARG A 432 -33.97 24.19 -27.68
CA ARG A 432 -32.62 24.74 -27.91
C ARG A 432 -31.89 23.92 -28.97
N TYR A 433 -32.00 22.59 -28.92
CA TYR A 433 -31.46 21.70 -29.94
C TYR A 433 -31.99 22.04 -31.36
N ASP A 434 -33.31 22.19 -31.51
CA ASP A 434 -33.96 22.46 -32.79
C ASP A 434 -33.60 23.84 -33.36
N ARG A 435 -33.19 24.79 -32.51
CA ARG A 435 -32.67 26.09 -32.94
C ARG A 435 -31.27 25.99 -33.54
N GLU A 436 -30.43 25.11 -32.99
CA GLU A 436 -29.01 24.98 -33.34
C GLU A 436 -28.76 23.94 -34.45
N ASP A 437 -29.60 22.91 -34.54
CA ASP A 437 -29.50 21.78 -35.49
C ASP A 437 -30.90 21.28 -35.92
N PRO A 438 -31.68 22.12 -36.64
CA PRO A 438 -33.10 21.84 -36.94
C PRO A 438 -33.34 20.57 -37.76
N ASP A 439 -32.35 20.11 -38.54
CA ASP A 439 -32.44 18.90 -39.37
C ASP A 439 -31.66 17.71 -38.79
N GLY A 440 -30.96 17.90 -37.66
CA GLY A 440 -30.13 16.90 -37.01
C GLY A 440 -28.84 16.56 -37.75
N THR A 441 -28.47 17.30 -38.81
CA THR A 441 -27.32 16.96 -39.66
C THR A 441 -26.00 17.17 -38.92
N ARG A 442 -25.91 18.21 -38.09
CA ARG A 442 -24.68 18.48 -37.32
C ARG A 442 -24.47 17.42 -36.24
N LEU A 443 -25.53 17.05 -35.51
CA LEU A 443 -25.47 15.98 -34.51
C LEU A 443 -25.03 14.65 -35.13
N ARG A 444 -25.60 14.27 -36.29
CA ARG A 444 -25.19 13.06 -37.02
C ARG A 444 -23.71 13.09 -37.39
N ALA A 445 -23.19 14.24 -37.84
CA ALA A 445 -21.78 14.40 -38.17
C ALA A 445 -20.88 14.26 -36.94
N ILE A 446 -21.25 14.86 -35.81
CA ILE A 446 -20.52 14.75 -34.53
C ILE A 446 -20.50 13.29 -34.04
N ILE A 447 -21.65 12.60 -34.04
CA ILE A 447 -21.71 11.20 -33.62
C ILE A 447 -20.86 10.32 -34.55
N ALA A 448 -20.85 10.59 -35.86
CA ALA A 448 -20.02 9.83 -36.80
C ALA A 448 -18.51 9.98 -36.53
N THR A 449 -18.05 11.16 -36.10
CA THR A 449 -16.62 11.41 -35.80
C THR A 449 -16.24 11.04 -34.37
N GLN A 450 -17.16 11.15 -33.42
CA GLN A 450 -16.91 11.00 -31.98
C GLN A 450 -17.70 9.84 -31.34
N SER A 451 -18.07 8.81 -32.12
CA SER A 451 -18.87 7.67 -31.65
C SER A 451 -18.33 6.96 -30.41
N TYR A 452 -17.03 7.05 -30.14
CA TYR A 452 -16.39 6.44 -28.96
C TYR A 452 -16.67 7.18 -27.64
N LEU A 453 -17.15 8.43 -27.69
CA LEU A 453 -17.45 9.24 -26.51
C LEU A 453 -18.87 9.04 -25.97
N TYR A 454 -19.74 8.38 -26.75
CA TYR A 454 -21.15 8.23 -26.42
C TYR A 454 -21.64 6.80 -26.63
N GLU A 455 -22.73 6.44 -25.94
CA GLU A 455 -23.36 5.13 -26.11
C GLU A 455 -24.60 5.25 -26.99
N HIS A 456 -24.68 4.42 -28.04
CA HIS A 456 -25.83 4.39 -28.96
C HIS A 456 -27.14 4.13 -28.23
N GLU A 457 -27.12 3.31 -27.18
CA GLU A 457 -28.31 2.99 -26.40
C GLU A 457 -28.97 4.22 -25.77
N HIS A 458 -28.19 5.20 -25.28
CA HIS A 458 -28.72 6.42 -24.68
C HIS A 458 -29.46 7.27 -25.72
N PHE A 459 -28.84 7.52 -26.88
CA PHE A 459 -29.47 8.27 -27.97
C PHE A 459 -30.75 7.60 -28.46
N ARG A 460 -30.70 6.28 -28.67
CA ARG A 460 -31.87 5.50 -29.09
C ARG A 460 -33.00 5.57 -28.06
N THR A 461 -32.67 5.54 -26.78
CA THR A 461 -33.64 5.64 -25.67
C THR A 461 -34.36 6.98 -25.72
N VAL A 462 -33.62 8.09 -25.78
CA VAL A 462 -34.19 9.44 -25.83
C VAL A 462 -34.99 9.67 -27.12
N ALA A 463 -34.46 9.22 -28.27
CA ALA A 463 -35.12 9.32 -29.57
C ALA A 463 -36.47 8.59 -29.56
N ARG A 464 -36.51 7.34 -29.07
CA ARG A 464 -37.75 6.55 -28.97
C ARG A 464 -38.76 7.19 -28.02
N ARG A 465 -38.32 7.60 -26.83
CA ARG A 465 -39.19 8.22 -25.81
C ARG A 465 -39.89 9.47 -26.35
N ASN A 466 -39.20 10.25 -27.17
CA ASN A 466 -39.70 11.53 -27.68
C ASN A 466 -40.15 11.49 -29.15
N SER A 467 -40.30 10.29 -29.72
CA SER A 467 -40.70 10.10 -31.14
C SER A 467 -39.82 10.86 -32.14
N ARG A 468 -38.51 10.94 -31.88
CA ARG A 468 -37.52 11.58 -32.74
C ARG A 468 -36.70 10.56 -33.54
N PRO A 469 -36.13 10.96 -34.69
CA PRO A 469 -35.20 10.11 -35.44
C PRO A 469 -33.99 9.72 -34.60
N ASP A 470 -33.51 8.48 -34.74
CA ASP A 470 -32.24 8.03 -34.17
C ASP A 470 -31.09 8.80 -34.87
N PRO A 471 -30.31 9.63 -34.15
CA PRO A 471 -29.24 10.41 -34.77
C PRO A 471 -27.99 9.57 -35.03
N TRP A 472 -27.98 8.29 -34.66
CA TRP A 472 -26.84 7.44 -34.93
C TRP A 472 -26.74 7.12 -36.43
N PRO A 473 -25.56 7.29 -37.05
CA PRO A 473 -25.37 6.95 -38.45
C PRO A 473 -25.68 5.46 -38.69
N ALA A 474 -26.30 5.16 -39.83
CA ALA A 474 -26.49 3.78 -40.24
C ALA A 474 -25.12 3.07 -40.26
N PRO A 475 -25.04 1.81 -39.78
CA PRO A 475 -23.79 1.06 -39.85
C PRO A 475 -23.31 1.08 -41.30
N ALA A 476 -22.04 1.41 -41.50
CA ALA A 476 -21.45 1.43 -42.84
C ALA A 476 -21.80 0.09 -43.53
N PRO A 477 -22.29 0.12 -44.78
CA PRO A 477 -22.52 -1.11 -45.51
C PRO A 477 -21.23 -1.91 -45.45
N TRP A 478 -21.31 -3.14 -44.95
CA TRP A 478 -20.16 -4.02 -44.86
C TRP A 478 -19.65 -4.19 -46.28
N THR A 479 -18.63 -3.43 -46.67
CA THR A 479 -17.88 -3.75 -47.86
C THR A 479 -17.21 -5.06 -47.52
N SER A 480 -17.73 -6.14 -48.12
CA SER A 480 -17.04 -7.40 -48.23
C SER A 480 -15.80 -7.20 -49.10
N ASP A 481 -14.89 -6.34 -48.67
CA ASP A 481 -13.60 -6.16 -49.31
C ASP A 481 -12.61 -7.05 -48.58
N THR A 482 -12.55 -8.27 -49.10
CA THR A 482 -11.29 -8.87 -49.52
C THR A 482 -10.14 -8.65 -48.54
N ARG A 483 -10.22 -9.34 -47.40
CA ARG A 483 -9.01 -9.80 -46.71
C ARG A 483 -8.30 -10.79 -47.64
N SER A 484 -7.61 -10.26 -48.64
CA SER A 484 -6.40 -10.89 -49.14
C SER A 484 -5.52 -11.04 -47.92
N SER A 485 -5.51 -12.25 -47.36
CA SER A 485 -4.51 -12.68 -46.42
C SER A 485 -3.19 -12.57 -47.17
N THR A 486 -2.50 -11.44 -47.03
CA THR A 486 -1.08 -11.38 -47.25
C THR A 486 -0.51 -12.35 -46.22
N ARG A 487 -0.19 -13.58 -46.68
CA ARG A 487 0.60 -14.52 -45.90
C ARG A 487 1.89 -13.80 -45.53
N HIS A 488 2.00 -13.35 -44.29
CA HIS A 488 3.31 -13.09 -43.71
C HIS A 488 4.00 -14.46 -43.63
N ALA A 489 4.86 -14.73 -44.61
CA ALA A 489 5.88 -15.73 -44.49
C ALA A 489 6.86 -15.26 -43.40
N THR A 490 6.56 -15.60 -42.15
CA THR A 490 7.57 -15.60 -41.10
C THR A 490 8.42 -16.85 -41.27
N THR A 491 9.48 -16.74 -42.06
CA THR A 491 10.63 -17.63 -41.98
C THR A 491 11.28 -17.45 -40.61
N TRP A 492 10.92 -18.30 -39.65
CA TRP A 492 11.78 -18.62 -38.51
C TRP A 492 12.47 -19.95 -38.80
N PRO A 493 13.81 -20.02 -38.82
CA PRO A 493 14.52 -21.29 -38.96
C PRO A 493 14.39 -22.08 -37.66
N SER A 494 13.63 -23.17 -37.70
CA SER A 494 13.61 -24.19 -36.65
C SER A 494 14.74 -25.18 -36.92
N SER A 495 15.91 -24.94 -36.34
CA SER A 495 16.92 -25.99 -36.16
C SER A 495 17.61 -25.80 -34.82
N PHE A 496 17.02 -26.38 -33.77
CA PHE A 496 17.77 -26.87 -32.63
C PHE A 496 17.68 -28.39 -32.64
N GLY A 497 18.84 -28.99 -32.88
CA GLY A 497 19.05 -30.42 -32.87
C GLY A 497 19.01 -31.00 -31.46
N HIS A 498 18.71 -32.29 -31.44
CA HIS A 498 18.98 -33.20 -30.33
C HIS A 498 20.43 -33.12 -29.87
N PHE A 499 20.61 -32.88 -28.57
CA PHE A 499 21.61 -33.54 -27.72
C PHE A 499 21.05 -33.70 -26.31
#